data_AF-A0A4Q2X9Z5-F1
#
_entry.id   AF-A0A4Q2X9Z5-F1
#
_cell.length_a   1.000
_cell.length_b   1.000
_cell.length_c   1.000
_cell.angle_alpha   90.00
_cell.angle_beta   90.00
_cell.angle_gamma   90.00
#
_symmetry.space_group_name_H-M   'P 1'
#
loop_
_entity.id
_entity.type
_entity.pdbx_description
1 polymer ?
#
loop_
_entity_poly.entity_id
_entity_poly.type
_entity_poly.pdbx_seq_one_letter_code
_entity_poly.pdbx_strand_id
1 'polypeptide(L)'
;MTYRRLFLWLLLGSTLALAALWAWSCQGLAEVRVRQGPSYGSYRAGIWSGTLILRLSSPEPRPTNEEAQAVPLQSHFGLPSLDPDDWQVSWTPGHQLLSSFRNYPRTGKLALQERLTHVMVKLGMIYPRKSYQLDLPLWMAWLLMVGVAFAVTRWLESRSMGWQEKKLAEGDRVDRIQGDPS
;
A
#
# COMPACT_ATOMS: atom_id res chain seq x y z
N MET A 1 12.87 -21.08 19.32
CA MET A 1 11.58 -20.37 19.25
C MET A 1 10.79 -20.97 18.08
N THR A 2 9.54 -21.42 18.25
CA THR A 2 8.78 -22.06 17.16
C THR A 2 8.25 -21.02 16.16
N TYR A 3 8.12 -21.38 14.87
CA TYR A 3 7.54 -20.50 13.83
C TYR A 3 6.16 -19.97 14.21
N ARG A 4 5.38 -20.77 14.94
CA ARG A 4 4.09 -20.37 15.52
C ARG A 4 4.21 -19.19 16.48
N ARG A 5 5.20 -19.17 17.38
CA ARG A 5 5.41 -18.04 18.30
C ARG A 5 5.84 -16.79 17.55
N LEU A 6 6.72 -16.93 16.55
CA LEU A 6 7.14 -15.80 15.71
C LEU A 6 5.95 -15.18 14.97
N PHE A 7 5.11 -16.01 14.35
CA PHE A 7 3.89 -15.54 13.66
C PHE A 7 2.94 -14.81 14.62
N LEU A 8 2.72 -15.34 15.83
CA LEU A 8 1.87 -14.68 16.84
C LEU A 8 2.40 -13.31 17.26
N TRP A 9 3.72 -13.17 17.47
CA TRP A 9 4.33 -11.88 17.78
C TRP A 9 4.21 -10.89 16.63
N LEU A 10 4.43 -11.34 15.39
CA LEU A 10 4.22 -10.55 14.17
C LEU A 10 2.76 -10.10 14.03
N LEU A 11 1.82 -11.01 14.26
CA LEU A 11 0.39 -10.72 14.20
C LEU A 11 0.01 -9.68 15.26
N LEU A 12 0.42 -9.90 16.52
CA LEU A 12 0.11 -8.99 17.62
C LEU A 12 0.71 -7.60 17.38
N GLY A 13 2.01 -7.54 17.03
CA GLY A 13 2.71 -6.29 16.74
C GLY A 13 2.09 -5.54 15.56
N SER A 14 1.76 -6.24 14.47
CA SER A 14 1.11 -5.63 13.31
C SER A 14 -0.30 -5.12 13.61
N THR A 15 -1.05 -5.82 14.46
CA THR A 15 -2.41 -5.42 14.86
C THR A 15 -2.35 -4.15 15.71
N LEU A 16 -1.41 -4.08 16.65
CA LEU A 16 -1.19 -2.88 17.47
C LEU A 16 -0.73 -1.69 16.61
N ALA A 17 0.18 -1.93 15.67
CA ALA A 17 0.63 -0.89 14.73
C ALA A 17 -0.52 -0.38 13.85
N LEU A 18 -1.38 -1.28 13.36
CA LEU A 18 -2.58 -0.90 12.61
C LEU A 18 -3.53 -0.06 13.46
N ALA A 19 -3.81 -0.48 14.70
CA ALA A 19 -4.69 0.25 15.60
C ALA A 19 -4.16 1.66 15.91
N ALA A 20 -2.85 1.79 16.15
CA ALA A 20 -2.19 3.06 16.35
C ALA A 20 -2.27 3.96 15.09
N LEU A 21 -1.99 3.39 13.92
CA LEU A 21 -2.06 4.10 12.64
C LEU A 21 -3.49 4.55 12.33
N TRP A 22 -4.48 3.70 12.62
CA TRP A 22 -5.89 4.03 12.48
C TRP A 22 -6.28 5.18 13.39
N ALA A 23 -5.93 5.12 14.68
CA ALA A 23 -6.21 6.18 15.65
C ALA A 23 -5.53 7.50 15.26
N TRP A 24 -4.28 7.44 14.79
CA TRP A 24 -3.56 8.61 14.30
C TRP A 24 -4.20 9.21 13.04
N SER A 25 -4.67 8.38 12.11
CA SER A 25 -5.36 8.82 10.89
C SER A 25 -6.68 9.55 11.13
N CYS A 26 -7.26 9.43 12.32
CA CYS A 26 -8.44 10.18 12.73
C CYS A 26 -8.10 11.63 13.13
N GLN A 27 -6.84 11.91 13.49
CA GLN A 27 -6.41 13.25 13.94
C GLN A 27 -6.08 14.18 12.76
N GLY A 28 -5.73 13.63 11.61
CA GLY A 28 -5.39 14.39 10.42
C GLY A 28 -5.08 13.49 9.23
N LEU A 29 -4.80 14.12 8.10
CA LEU A 29 -4.44 13.47 6.86
C LEU A 29 -2.92 13.56 6.72
N ALA A 30 -2.26 12.41 6.75
CA ALA A 30 -0.91 12.27 6.28
C ALA A 30 -0.96 12.07 4.77
N GLU A 31 -0.32 12.93 3.98
CA GLU A 31 -0.13 12.73 2.55
C GLU A 31 1.36 12.65 2.21
N VAL A 32 1.70 11.73 1.33
CA VAL A 32 2.96 11.68 0.59
C VAL A 32 2.63 11.98 -0.87
N ARG A 33 3.30 12.99 -1.42
CA ARG A 33 3.22 13.33 -2.84
C ARG A 33 4.56 13.06 -3.47
N VAL A 34 4.54 12.32 -4.58
CA VAL A 34 5.71 12.15 -5.42
C VAL A 34 5.48 12.97 -6.67
N ARG A 35 6.29 14.01 -6.84
CA ARG A 35 6.31 14.78 -8.08
C ARG A 35 7.07 13.95 -9.09
N GLN A 36 6.42 13.50 -10.14
CA GLN A 36 7.17 13.03 -11.29
C GLN A 36 7.35 14.20 -12.26
N GLY A 37 8.41 14.13 -13.07
CA GLY A 37 8.72 15.13 -14.07
C GLY A 37 7.54 15.48 -14.99
N PRO A 38 7.70 16.51 -15.84
CA PRO A 38 6.60 17.11 -16.61
C PRO A 38 5.77 16.13 -17.45
N SER A 39 6.32 14.96 -17.78
CA SER A 39 5.69 13.96 -18.65
C SER A 39 4.94 12.81 -17.95
N TYR A 40 5.03 12.66 -16.62
CA TYR A 40 4.54 11.42 -15.96
C TYR A 40 3.48 11.62 -14.87
N GLY A 41 3.14 12.88 -14.56
CA GLY A 41 2.03 13.20 -13.67
C GLY A 41 2.45 13.29 -12.21
N SER A 42 1.49 13.08 -11.30
CA SER A 42 1.77 13.14 -9.86
C SER A 42 1.05 12.04 -9.12
N TYR A 43 1.75 11.44 -8.16
CA TYR A 43 1.23 10.42 -7.27
C TYR A 43 0.99 11.06 -5.92
N ARG A 44 -0.16 10.75 -5.33
CA ARG A 44 -0.47 11.16 -3.97
C ARG A 44 -1.01 9.95 -3.23
N ALA A 45 -0.33 9.54 -2.18
CA ALA A 45 -0.83 8.58 -1.22
C ALA A 45 -1.19 9.33 0.06
N GLY A 46 -2.36 9.11 0.62
CA GLY A 46 -2.74 9.71 1.89
C GLY A 46 -3.50 8.74 2.77
N ILE A 47 -3.45 8.94 4.09
CA ILE A 47 -4.22 8.14 5.05
C ILE A 47 -5.13 9.08 5.83
N TRP A 48 -6.42 8.82 5.77
CA TRP A 48 -7.42 9.58 6.51
C TRP A 48 -8.57 8.70 6.97
N SER A 49 -8.94 8.82 8.25
CA SER A 49 -10.10 8.13 8.83
C SER A 49 -10.11 6.62 8.55
N GLY A 50 -8.95 5.96 8.63
CA GLY A 50 -8.81 4.53 8.37
C GLY A 50 -8.88 4.12 6.89
N THR A 51 -8.80 5.07 5.97
CA THR A 51 -8.78 4.83 4.52
C THR A 51 -7.45 5.29 3.94
N LEU A 52 -6.80 4.42 3.17
CA LEU A 52 -5.69 4.75 2.30
C LEU A 52 -6.25 5.28 0.97
N ILE A 53 -5.89 6.51 0.64
CA ILE A 53 -6.33 7.24 -0.53
C ILE A 53 -5.14 7.30 -1.48
N LEU A 54 -5.25 6.63 -2.62
CA LEU A 54 -4.24 6.69 -3.68
C LEU A 54 -4.83 7.52 -4.82
N ARG A 55 -4.21 8.65 -5.13
CA ARG A 55 -4.60 9.51 -6.24
C ARG A 55 -3.48 9.60 -7.27
N LEU A 56 -3.86 9.37 -8.52
CA LEU A 56 -2.99 9.42 -9.69
C LEU A 56 -3.52 10.51 -10.62
N SER A 57 -2.68 11.46 -11.02
CA SER A 57 -3.14 12.62 -11.80
C SER A 57 -2.34 12.81 -13.09
N SER A 58 -3.00 13.00 -14.24
CA SER A 58 -2.40 13.18 -15.57
C SER A 58 -1.44 14.37 -15.67
N PRO A 59 -0.22 14.27 -16.20
CA PRO A 59 0.71 15.42 -16.29
C PRO A 59 0.12 16.66 -16.96
N GLU A 60 -0.64 16.45 -18.04
CA GLU A 60 -1.04 17.53 -18.94
C GLU A 60 -2.48 18.00 -18.67
N PRO A 61 -2.70 19.32 -18.50
CA PRO A 61 -4.03 19.91 -18.63
C PRO A 61 -4.49 19.77 -20.09
N ARG A 62 -5.77 19.40 -20.29
CA ARG A 62 -6.37 19.28 -21.62
C ARG A 62 -7.43 20.36 -21.81
N PRO A 63 -7.58 20.93 -23.02
CA PRO A 63 -8.58 21.97 -23.31
C PRO A 63 -10.03 21.48 -23.17
N THR A 64 -10.32 20.22 -23.50
CA THR A 64 -11.68 19.68 -23.50
C THR A 64 -11.86 18.51 -22.52
N ASN A 65 -13.09 18.32 -22.04
CA ASN A 65 -13.45 17.19 -21.19
C ASN A 65 -13.31 15.86 -21.93
N GLU A 66 -13.63 15.84 -23.23
CA GLU A 66 -13.51 14.65 -24.08
C GLU A 66 -12.06 14.22 -24.24
N GLU A 67 -11.13 15.15 -24.48
CA GLU A 67 -9.70 14.86 -24.53
C GLU A 67 -9.17 14.38 -23.19
N ALA A 68 -9.62 14.99 -22.08
CA ALA A 68 -9.25 14.53 -20.75
C ALA A 68 -9.76 13.10 -20.49
N GLN A 69 -10.96 12.74 -20.94
CA GLN A 69 -11.52 11.40 -20.78
C GLN A 69 -10.87 10.35 -21.70
N ALA A 70 -10.40 10.74 -22.88
CA ALA A 70 -9.75 9.84 -23.83
C ALA A 70 -8.39 9.30 -23.34
N VAL A 71 -7.79 9.90 -22.30
CA VAL A 71 -6.49 9.46 -21.78
C VAL A 71 -6.60 8.05 -21.17
N PRO A 72 -5.83 7.07 -21.67
CA PRO A 72 -5.89 5.70 -21.17
C PRO A 72 -5.22 5.59 -19.79
N LEU A 73 -5.72 4.69 -18.94
CA LEU A 73 -5.17 4.50 -17.60
C LEU A 73 -3.65 4.18 -17.62
N GLN A 74 -3.20 3.43 -18.62
CA GLN A 74 -1.80 2.99 -18.79
C GLN A 74 -0.80 4.15 -18.93
N SER A 75 -1.20 5.28 -19.52
CA SER A 75 -0.31 6.44 -19.64
C SER A 75 -0.04 7.14 -18.31
N HIS A 76 -0.70 6.70 -17.23
CA HIS A 76 -0.46 7.18 -15.87
C HIS A 76 0.37 6.23 -15.02
N PHE A 77 0.65 5.00 -15.49
CA PHE A 77 1.40 4.00 -14.74
C PHE A 77 2.89 4.06 -15.08
N GLY A 78 3.59 5.08 -14.56
CA GLY A 78 5.05 5.07 -14.43
C GLY A 78 5.50 4.55 -13.06
N LEU A 79 6.75 4.13 -12.94
CA LEU A 79 7.36 3.91 -11.62
C LEU A 79 7.56 5.27 -10.93
N PRO A 80 7.12 5.46 -9.67
CA PRO A 80 7.40 6.69 -8.92
C PRO A 80 8.90 6.96 -8.90
N SER A 81 9.27 8.24 -8.96
CA SER A 81 10.68 8.64 -8.81
C SER A 81 11.21 8.07 -7.50
N LEU A 82 12.36 7.42 -7.57
CA LEU A 82 13.08 6.95 -6.37
C LEU A 82 13.94 8.05 -5.76
N ASP A 83 14.03 9.21 -6.41
CA ASP A 83 14.75 10.36 -5.90
C ASP A 83 14.01 10.92 -4.68
N PRO A 84 14.60 10.90 -3.47
CA PRO A 84 13.94 11.41 -2.26
C PRO A 84 13.59 12.90 -2.34
N ASP A 85 14.26 13.69 -3.18
CA ASP A 85 13.96 15.13 -3.33
C ASP A 85 12.62 15.39 -4.03
N ASP A 86 12.11 14.40 -4.77
CA ASP A 86 10.78 14.45 -5.40
C ASP A 86 9.63 14.13 -4.42
N TRP A 87 9.97 13.72 -3.19
CA TRP A 87 9.01 13.27 -2.19
C TRP A 87 8.65 14.41 -1.24
N GLN A 88 7.38 14.74 -1.20
CA GLN A 88 6.84 15.75 -0.31
C GLN A 88 5.89 15.10 0.68
N VAL A 89 6.30 15.09 1.94
CA VAL A 89 5.45 14.66 3.05
C VAL A 89 4.72 15.88 3.59
N SER A 90 3.41 15.77 3.74
CA SER A 90 2.59 16.82 4.31
C SER A 90 1.59 16.25 5.31
N TRP A 91 1.36 17.00 6.39
CA TRP A 91 0.37 16.67 7.39
C TRP A 91 -0.68 17.79 7.42
N THR A 92 -1.94 17.42 7.24
CA THR A 92 -3.05 18.36 7.31
C THR A 92 -3.93 18.03 8.52
N PRO A 93 -4.06 18.93 9.51
CA PRO A 93 -4.90 18.69 10.69
C PRO A 93 -6.37 18.45 10.33
N GLY A 94 -7.05 17.60 11.10
CA GLY A 94 -8.46 17.23 10.87
C GLY A 94 -9.42 18.41 10.71
N HIS A 95 -9.21 19.50 11.46
CA HIS A 95 -10.06 20.68 11.39
C HIS A 95 -9.98 21.42 10.04
N GLN A 96 -8.84 21.35 9.34
CA GLN A 96 -8.66 21.96 8.01
C GLN A 96 -9.24 21.09 6.88
N LEU A 97 -9.44 19.80 7.14
CA LEU A 97 -9.96 18.82 6.19
C LEU A 97 -11.48 18.84 6.07
N LEU A 98 -12.19 19.36 7.07
CA LEU A 98 -13.65 19.34 7.13
C LEU A 98 -14.31 19.97 5.90
N SER A 99 -13.70 21.01 5.30
CA SER A 99 -14.20 21.62 4.06
C SER A 99 -13.91 20.76 2.83
N SER A 100 -12.69 20.21 2.72
CA SER A 100 -12.24 19.42 1.56
C SER A 100 -12.88 18.02 1.49
N PHE A 101 -13.25 17.46 2.64
CA PHE A 101 -13.77 16.10 2.76
C PHE A 101 -15.25 16.01 3.13
N ARG A 102 -15.99 17.14 3.17
CA ARG A 102 -17.45 17.17 3.40
C ARG A 102 -18.20 16.28 2.40
N ASN A 103 -17.72 16.24 1.16
CA ASN A 103 -18.30 15.44 0.08
C ASN A 103 -17.56 14.11 -0.14
N TYR A 104 -16.62 13.77 0.73
CA TYR A 104 -15.88 12.53 0.59
C TYR A 104 -16.71 11.38 1.17
N PRO A 105 -17.05 10.34 0.38
CA PRO A 105 -17.79 9.21 0.90
C PRO A 105 -16.92 8.47 1.91
N ARG A 106 -17.19 8.66 3.20
CA ARG A 106 -16.55 7.94 4.34
C ARG A 106 -17.00 6.48 4.40
N THR A 107 -17.09 5.82 3.26
CA THR A 107 -17.80 4.54 3.15
C THR A 107 -16.94 3.37 3.58
N GLY A 108 -15.61 3.53 3.68
CA GLY A 108 -14.71 2.41 3.95
C GLY A 108 -14.87 1.29 2.91
N LYS A 109 -15.32 1.63 1.70
CA LYS A 109 -15.53 0.71 0.59
C LYS A 109 -14.38 0.82 -0.38
N LEU A 110 -14.03 -0.32 -0.98
CA LEU A 110 -13.15 -0.33 -2.15
C LEU A 110 -13.85 0.42 -3.29
N ALA A 111 -13.31 1.56 -3.68
CA ALA A 111 -13.84 2.35 -4.77
C ALA A 111 -12.68 2.81 -5.66
N LEU A 112 -12.72 2.40 -6.93
CA LEU A 112 -11.96 3.05 -7.98
C LEU A 112 -12.87 4.11 -8.58
N GLN A 113 -12.53 5.38 -8.39
CA GLN A 113 -13.29 6.50 -8.92
C GLN A 113 -12.44 7.28 -9.92
N GLU A 114 -12.99 7.46 -11.12
CA GLU A 114 -12.47 8.44 -12.06
C GLU A 114 -12.95 9.84 -11.65
N ARG A 115 -12.03 10.80 -11.57
CA ARG A 115 -12.32 12.19 -11.22
C ARG A 115 -11.68 13.15 -12.21
N LEU A 116 -12.48 14.07 -12.73
CA LEU A 116 -11.99 15.24 -13.46
C LEU A 116 -11.61 16.32 -12.44
N THR A 117 -10.32 16.63 -12.36
CA THR A 117 -9.79 17.73 -11.55
C THR A 117 -9.58 18.94 -12.44
N HIS A 118 -10.06 20.11 -12.01
CA HIS A 118 -9.88 21.34 -12.76
C HIS A 118 -8.63 22.05 -12.26
N VAL A 119 -7.75 22.45 -13.16
CA VAL A 119 -6.55 23.23 -12.83
C VAL A 119 -6.67 24.60 -13.48
N MET A 120 -6.52 25.66 -12.69
CA MET A 120 -6.38 27.01 -13.23
C MET A 120 -4.97 27.16 -13.79
N VAL A 121 -4.87 27.44 -15.08
CA VAL A 121 -3.60 27.78 -15.73
C VAL A 121 -3.63 29.27 -16.10
N LYS A 122 -2.43 29.88 -16.16
CA LYS A 122 -2.17 31.30 -16.50
C LYS A 122 -3.14 31.79 -17.60
N LEU A 123 -3.73 32.98 -17.42
CA LEU A 123 -4.84 33.58 -18.20
C LEU A 123 -6.28 33.20 -17.81
N GLY A 124 -6.50 32.61 -16.63
CA GLY A 124 -7.87 32.40 -16.11
C GLY A 124 -8.66 31.31 -16.86
N MET A 125 -8.00 30.55 -17.72
CA MET A 125 -8.59 29.38 -18.36
C MET A 125 -8.53 28.19 -17.41
N ILE A 126 -9.67 27.52 -17.28
CA ILE A 126 -9.84 26.31 -16.46
C ILE A 126 -9.65 25.12 -17.38
N TYR A 127 -8.58 24.36 -17.17
CA TYR A 127 -8.32 23.16 -17.94
C TYR A 127 -8.65 21.91 -17.12
N PRO A 128 -9.49 20.99 -17.63
CA PRO A 128 -9.68 19.69 -17.01
C PRO A 128 -8.39 18.84 -17.06
N ARG A 129 -8.19 18.07 -16.00
CA ARG A 129 -7.12 17.09 -15.83
C ARG A 129 -7.74 15.80 -15.31
N LYS A 130 -7.50 14.69 -16.00
CA LYS A 130 -7.95 13.36 -15.55
C LYS A 130 -7.17 12.93 -14.31
N SER A 131 -7.89 12.43 -13.32
CA SER A 131 -7.30 11.80 -12.14
C SER A 131 -8.05 10.52 -11.78
N TYR A 132 -7.31 9.56 -11.26
CA TYR A 132 -7.85 8.32 -10.73
C TYR A 132 -7.67 8.34 -9.22
N GLN A 133 -8.70 7.91 -8.51
CA GLN A 133 -8.65 7.78 -7.07
C GLN A 133 -9.01 6.35 -6.70
N LEU A 134 -8.15 5.69 -5.95
CA LEU A 134 -8.36 4.37 -5.40
C LEU A 134 -8.39 4.48 -3.87
N ASP A 135 -9.53 4.11 -3.32
CA ASP A 135 -9.79 4.15 -1.89
C ASP A 135 -9.72 2.73 -1.33
N LEU A 136 -8.74 2.48 -0.47
CA LEU A 136 -8.49 1.18 0.14
C LEU A 136 -8.68 1.29 1.65
N PRO A 137 -9.55 0.50 2.27
CA PRO A 137 -9.62 0.45 3.72
C PRO A 137 -8.28 0.00 4.30
N LEU A 138 -7.79 0.66 5.35
CA LEU A 138 -6.48 0.37 5.93
C LEU A 138 -6.36 -1.09 6.40
N TRP A 139 -7.47 -1.67 6.89
CA TRP A 139 -7.53 -3.07 7.28
C TRP A 139 -7.25 -4.03 6.11
N MET A 140 -7.54 -3.64 4.87
CA MET A 140 -7.33 -4.49 3.70
C MET A 140 -5.84 -4.65 3.40
N ALA A 141 -5.07 -3.55 3.48
CA ALA A 141 -3.61 -3.60 3.36
C ALA A 141 -2.99 -4.45 4.46
N TRP A 142 -3.51 -4.35 5.69
CA TRP A 142 -3.09 -5.19 6.80
C TRP A 142 -3.42 -6.67 6.59
N LEU A 143 -4.63 -7.02 6.14
CA LEU A 143 -4.98 -8.41 5.83
C LEU A 143 -4.08 -9.00 4.75
N LEU A 144 -3.74 -8.22 3.72
CA LEU A 144 -2.82 -8.66 2.68
C LEU A 144 -1.44 -8.96 3.26
N MET A 145 -0.91 -8.07 4.10
CA MET A 145 0.36 -8.28 4.80
C MET A 145 0.33 -9.53 5.69
N VAL A 146 -0.72 -9.72 6.49
CA VAL A 146 -0.89 -10.90 7.36
C VAL A 146 -1.00 -12.18 6.53
N GLY A 147 -1.75 -12.15 5.43
CA GLY A 147 -1.88 -13.28 4.51
C GLY A 147 -0.55 -13.68 3.88
N VAL A 148 0.25 -12.71 3.42
CA VAL A 148 1.60 -12.94 2.90
C VAL A 148 2.52 -13.51 3.98
N ALA A 149 2.51 -12.93 5.19
CA ALA A 149 3.32 -13.43 6.31
C ALA A 149 2.94 -14.87 6.69
N PHE A 150 1.65 -15.21 6.66
CA PHE A 150 1.17 -16.58 6.88
C PHE A 150 1.65 -17.53 5.78
N ALA A 151 1.54 -17.16 4.51
CA ALA A 151 2.01 -17.97 3.39
C ALA A 151 3.52 -18.24 3.47
N VAL A 152 4.32 -17.21 3.80
CA VAL A 152 5.78 -17.33 3.96
C VAL A 152 6.13 -18.23 5.15
N THR A 153 5.46 -18.09 6.29
CA THR A 153 5.74 -18.95 7.46
C THR A 153 5.38 -20.41 7.18
N ARG A 154 4.25 -20.69 6.52
CA ARG A 154 3.87 -22.03 6.04
C ARG A 154 4.90 -22.62 5.08
N TRP A 155 5.39 -21.81 4.14
CA TRP A 155 6.40 -22.24 3.18
C TRP A 155 7.73 -22.60 3.86
N LEU A 156 8.17 -21.79 4.83
CA LEU A 156 9.38 -22.06 5.62
C LEU A 156 9.23 -23.32 6.48
N GLU A 157 8.06 -23.53 7.08
CA GLU A 157 7.76 -24.73 7.87
C GLU A 157 7.86 -25.99 7.01
N SER A 158 7.23 -25.99 5.83
CA SER A 158 7.33 -27.10 4.86
C SER A 158 8.79 -27.38 4.44
N ARG A 159 9.60 -26.33 4.22
CA ARG A 159 11.03 -26.47 3.93
C ARG A 159 11.82 -27.07 5.09
N SER A 160 11.44 -26.74 6.32
CA SER A 160 12.12 -27.23 7.52
C SER A 160 11.86 -28.72 7.81
N MET A 161 10.68 -29.24 7.45
CA MET A 161 10.35 -30.66 7.64
C MET A 161 11.27 -31.56 6.82
N GLY A 162 11.53 -31.24 5.54
CA GLY A 162 12.44 -32.04 4.72
C GLY A 162 13.89 -32.08 5.26
N TRP A 163 14.32 -31.01 5.95
CA TRP A 163 15.61 -31.00 6.64
C TRP A 163 15.61 -31.87 7.90
N GLN A 164 14.50 -31.90 8.64
CA GLN A 164 14.36 -32.75 9.82
C GLN A 164 14.29 -34.23 9.45
N GLU A 165 13.53 -34.59 8.40
CA GLU A 165 13.49 -35.97 7.88
C GLU A 165 14.87 -36.44 7.42
N LYS A 166 15.63 -35.59 6.72
CA LYS A 166 17.00 -35.90 6.32
C LYS A 166 17.92 -36.12 7.53
N LYS A 167 17.84 -35.26 8.55
CA LYS A 167 18.62 -35.42 9.78
C LYS A 167 18.26 -36.69 10.55
N LEU A 168 16.97 -37.04 10.60
CA LEU A 168 16.51 -38.30 11.22
C LEU A 168 17.04 -39.51 10.45
N ALA A 169 16.99 -39.49 9.11
CA ALA A 169 17.53 -40.57 8.28
C ALA A 169 19.06 -40.71 8.37
N GLU A 170 19.79 -39.60 8.54
CA GLU A 170 21.24 -39.62 8.77
C GLU A 170 21.60 -40.12 10.18
N GLY A 171 20.82 -39.77 11.21
CA GLY A 171 21.02 -40.27 12.58
C GLY A 171 20.83 -41.79 12.68
N ASP A 172 19.76 -42.31 12.07
CA ASP A 172 19.42 -43.75 12.09
C ASP A 172 20.51 -44.61 11.40
N ARG A 173 21.22 -44.03 10.41
CA ARG A 173 22.37 -44.68 9.77
C ARG A 173 23.59 -44.78 10.69
N VAL A 174 23.84 -43.79 11.54
CA VAL A 174 24.99 -43.77 12.44
C VAL A 174 24.81 -44.80 13.56
N ASP A 175 23.61 -44.89 14.15
CA ASP A 175 23.33 -45.82 15.24
C ASP A 175 23.41 -47.29 14.78
N ARG A 176 23.04 -47.58 13.53
CA ARG A 176 23.13 -48.93 12.96
C ARG A 176 24.57 -49.43 12.77
N ILE A 177 25.54 -48.53 12.60
CA ILE A 177 26.96 -48.89 12.43
C ILE A 177 27.61 -49.21 13.79
N GLN A 178 27.07 -48.69 14.89
CA GLN A 178 27.70 -48.77 16.21
C GLN A 178 27.20 -49.96 17.06
N GLY A 179 26.12 -50.61 16.66
CA GLY A 179 25.44 -51.66 17.44
C GLY A 179 25.38 -53.05 16.81
N ASP A 180 26.13 -53.32 15.74
CA ASP A 180 26.17 -54.65 15.11
C ASP A 180 27.41 -55.43 15.61
N PRO A 181 27.30 -56.25 16.67
CA PRO A 181 28.33 -57.20 17.03
C PRO A 181 28.35 -58.31 15.97
N SER A 182 29.39 -58.29 15.13
CA SER A 182 29.80 -59.41 14.27
C SER A 182 30.07 -60.67 15.08
#